data_AF-A0A8J7Z258-F1
#
_entry.id   AF-A0A8J7Z258-F1
#
_cell.length_a   1.000
_cell.length_b   1.000
_cell.length_c   1.000
_cell.angle_alpha   90.00
_cell.angle_beta   90.00
_cell.angle_gamma   90.00
#
_symmetry.space_group_name_H-M   'P 1'
#
loop_
_entity.id
_entity.type
_entity.pdbx_description
1 polymer ?
#
loop_
_entity_poly.entity_id
_entity_poly.type
_entity_poly.pdbx_seq_one_letter_code
_entity_poly.pdbx_strand_id
1 'polypeptide(L)'
;MSWSGLSKLLMGLLLAIAMIAGGGFIAARIMIARLAAPPPKPIYPNDKPIAATPAPTAAKVEQSEVPPTTPAATAKPLPSGATEARVTQPIGLILRDSPDGEQIGGIEYNERVIVLETSQDGSWQKVRLRSSDKEGWVKAGNVQ
;
A
#
# COMPACT_ATOMS: atom_id res chain seq x y z
N MET A 1 42.74 34.94 -34.79
CA MET A 1 41.43 34.27 -34.71
C MET A 1 40.36 35.29 -35.10
N SER A 2 39.57 35.07 -36.15
CA SER A 2 38.53 36.03 -36.53
C SER A 2 37.33 35.90 -35.59
N TRP A 3 36.88 37.01 -34.99
CA TRP A 3 35.76 37.03 -34.04
C TRP A 3 34.50 36.37 -34.60
N SER A 4 34.22 36.60 -35.89
CA SER A 4 33.11 35.97 -36.62
C SER A 4 33.19 34.44 -36.70
N GLY A 5 34.40 33.87 -36.75
CA GLY A 5 34.60 32.42 -36.73
C GLY A 5 34.21 31.81 -35.38
N LEU A 6 34.59 32.47 -34.29
CA LEU A 6 34.22 32.05 -32.94
C LEU A 6 32.71 32.15 -32.69
N SER A 7 32.06 33.21 -33.18
CA SER A 7 30.60 33.38 -33.06
C SER A 7 29.83 32.27 -33.77
N LYS A 8 30.25 31.92 -34.99
CA LYS A 8 29.62 30.84 -35.77
C LYS A 8 29.78 29.48 -35.10
N LEU A 9 30.96 29.22 -34.51
CA LEU A 9 31.21 28.00 -33.75
C LEU A 9 30.30 27.90 -32.52
N LEU A 10 30.18 28.97 -31.72
CA LEU A 10 29.28 28.99 -30.56
C LEU A 10 27.82 28.78 -30.97
N MET A 11 27.37 29.42 -32.05
CA MET A 11 25.98 29.31 -32.50
C MET A 11 25.66 27.89 -32.99
N GLY A 12 26.59 27.25 -33.71
CA GLY A 12 26.46 25.85 -34.12
C GLY A 12 26.48 24.88 -32.94
N LEU A 13 27.36 25.11 -31.96
CA LEU A 13 27.45 24.30 -30.75
C LEU A 13 26.18 24.40 -29.89
N LEU A 14 25.66 25.61 -29.69
CA LEU A 14 24.40 25.82 -28.97
C LEU A 14 23.24 25.13 -29.66
N LEU A 15 23.15 25.22 -30.99
CA LEU A 15 22.10 24.55 -31.76
C LEU A 15 22.18 23.01 -31.61
N ALA A 16 23.39 22.45 -31.69
CA ALA A 16 23.60 21.02 -31.49
C ALA A 16 23.19 20.56 -30.08
N ILE A 17 23.59 21.30 -29.04
CA ILE A 17 23.22 21.01 -27.65
C ILE A 17 21.70 21.11 -27.47
N ALA A 18 21.04 22.11 -28.05
CA ALA A 18 19.60 22.28 -27.95
C ALA A 18 18.85 21.08 -28.57
N MET A 19 19.31 20.57 -29.71
CA MET A 19 18.70 19.39 -30.35
C MET A 19 18.91 18.12 -29.51
N ILE A 20 20.10 17.92 -28.95
CA ILE A 20 20.41 16.76 -28.11
C ILE A 20 19.60 16.83 -26.80
N ALA A 21 19.57 17.98 -26.15
CA ALA A 21 18.82 18.18 -24.91
C ALA A 21 17.31 18.01 -25.14
N GLY A 22 16.76 18.57 -26.22
CA GLY A 22 15.36 18.41 -26.60
C GLY A 22 14.99 16.94 -26.85
N GLY A 23 15.76 16.25 -27.70
CA GLY A 23 15.52 14.84 -27.99
C GLY A 23 15.69 13.92 -26.77
N GLY A 24 16.75 14.14 -26.00
CA GLY A 24 17.02 13.39 -24.77
C GLY A 24 15.93 13.58 -23.71
N PHE A 25 15.41 14.80 -23.56
CA PHE A 25 14.34 15.09 -22.62
C PHE A 25 13.03 14.36 -22.96
N ILE A 26 12.65 14.32 -24.24
CA ILE A 26 11.45 13.59 -24.69
C ILE A 26 11.60 12.08 -24.45
N ALA A 27 12.75 11.50 -24.84
CA ALA A 27 13.02 10.08 -24.65
C ALA A 27 12.98 9.66 -23.17
N ALA A 28 13.62 10.45 -22.29
CA ALA A 28 13.59 10.23 -20.85
C ALA A 28 12.16 10.27 -20.30
N ARG A 29 11.36 11.27 -20.70
CA ARG A 29 9.96 11.41 -20.28
C ARG A 29 9.10 10.20 -20.64
N ILE A 30 9.28 9.65 -21.85
CA ILE A 30 8.55 8.46 -22.31
C ILE A 30 8.92 7.25 -21.47
N MET A 31 10.22 7.03 -21.22
CA MET A 31 10.67 5.87 -20.47
C MET A 31 10.20 5.90 -19.01
N ILE A 32 10.26 7.07 -18.36
CA ILE A 32 9.72 7.26 -17.01
C ILE A 32 8.22 6.92 -16.98
N ALA A 33 7.44 7.41 -17.94
CA ALA A 33 6.00 7.14 -18.00
C ALA A 33 5.68 5.66 -18.20
N ARG A 34 6.53 4.90 -18.90
CA ARG A 34 6.36 3.45 -19.12
C ARG A 34 6.73 2.62 -17.89
N LEU A 35 7.75 3.02 -17.14
CA LEU A 35 8.23 2.31 -15.96
C LEU A 35 7.44 2.65 -14.69
N ALA A 36 6.88 3.85 -14.61
CA ALA A 36 6.07 4.29 -13.48
C ALA A 36 4.59 3.88 -13.59
N ALA A 37 4.19 3.24 -14.70
CA ALA A 37 2.81 2.75 -14.84
C ALA A 37 2.60 1.56 -13.87
N PRO A 38 1.58 1.62 -12.99
CA PRO A 38 1.28 0.49 -12.12
C PRO A 38 0.90 -0.74 -12.97
N PRO A 39 1.29 -1.95 -12.55
CA PRO A 39 0.92 -3.16 -13.25
C PRO A 39 -0.61 -3.32 -13.27
N PRO A 40 -1.19 -3.92 -14.33
CA PRO A 40 -2.61 -4.25 -14.33
C PRO A 40 -2.89 -5.19 -13.15
N LYS A 41 -4.06 -5.00 -12.51
CA LYS A 41 -4.47 -5.88 -11.42
C LYS A 41 -4.46 -7.35 -11.89
N PRO A 42 -3.87 -8.27 -11.11
CA PRO A 42 -3.98 -9.70 -11.42
C PRO A 42 -5.46 -10.09 -11.42
N ILE A 43 -5.88 -10.82 -12.44
CA ILE A 43 -7.22 -11.43 -12.48
C ILE A 43 -7.07 -12.81 -11.87
N TYR A 44 -7.74 -13.03 -10.74
CA TYR A 44 -7.77 -14.34 -10.11
C TYR A 44 -8.88 -15.19 -10.73
N PRO A 45 -8.72 -16.52 -10.85
CA PRO A 45 -9.80 -17.42 -11.25
C PRO A 45 -11.07 -17.31 -10.37
N ASN A 46 -10.96 -16.71 -9.18
CA ASN A 46 -12.08 -16.43 -8.27
C ASN A 46 -12.77 -15.07 -8.52
N ASP A 47 -12.24 -14.23 -9.42
CA ASP A 47 -12.84 -12.95 -9.82
C ASP A 47 -14.00 -13.20 -10.78
N LYS A 48 -15.11 -13.71 -10.24
CA LYS A 48 -16.38 -13.74 -10.98
C LYS A 48 -16.87 -12.30 -11.20
N PRO A 49 -17.41 -11.94 -12.38
CA PRO A 49 -17.97 -10.62 -12.61
C PRO A 49 -19.12 -10.36 -11.63
N ILE A 50 -18.90 -9.52 -10.63
CA ILE A 50 -19.99 -8.81 -9.96
C ILE A 50 -20.32 -7.66 -10.91
N ALA A 51 -21.51 -7.70 -11.49
CA ALA A 51 -22.03 -6.65 -12.35
C ALA A 51 -21.81 -5.27 -11.70
N ALA A 52 -21.37 -4.31 -12.52
CA ALA A 52 -21.12 -2.94 -12.13
C ALA A 52 -22.33 -2.36 -11.37
N THR A 53 -22.13 -2.08 -10.08
CA THR A 53 -23.03 -1.19 -9.34
C THR A 53 -22.72 0.24 -9.80
N PRO A 54 -23.71 1.07 -10.16
CA PRO A 54 -23.48 2.41 -10.67
C PRO A 54 -22.79 3.27 -9.61
N ALA A 55 -21.81 4.06 -10.07
CA ALA A 55 -21.11 5.05 -9.27
C ALA A 55 -22.09 6.11 -8.74
N PRO A 56 -22.02 6.51 -7.45
CA PRO A 56 -22.64 7.75 -7.03
C PRO A 56 -21.70 8.92 -7.34
N THR A 57 -22.24 9.87 -8.11
CA THR A 57 -21.73 11.24 -8.29
C THR A 57 -21.45 11.93 -6.96
N ALA A 58 -20.33 12.65 -6.95
CA ALA A 58 -19.89 13.73 -6.07
C ALA A 58 -20.77 14.12 -4.87
N ALA A 59 -20.19 14.04 -3.67
CA ALA A 59 -20.52 14.94 -2.57
C ALA A 59 -19.26 15.28 -1.79
N LYS A 60 -18.92 16.58 -1.82
CA LYS A 60 -18.04 17.28 -0.88
C LYS A 60 -18.38 16.84 0.55
N VAL A 61 -17.41 16.30 1.29
CA VAL A 61 -17.59 16.01 2.71
C VAL A 61 -16.86 17.09 3.49
N GLU A 62 -17.62 18.15 3.75
CA GLU A 62 -17.42 19.06 4.86
C GLU A 62 -17.42 18.29 6.19
N GLN A 63 -16.74 18.89 7.14
CA GLN A 63 -16.42 18.44 8.48
C GLN A 63 -17.66 18.19 9.38
N SER A 64 -17.49 17.23 10.30
CA SER A 64 -18.24 16.97 11.55
C SER A 64 -19.67 16.43 11.47
N GLU A 65 -19.88 15.23 12.03
CA GLU A 65 -20.73 14.99 13.22
C GLU A 65 -20.69 13.50 13.65
N VAL A 66 -20.34 13.27 14.92
CA VAL A 66 -20.65 12.07 15.74
C VAL A 66 -22.03 12.35 16.39
N PRO A 67 -22.91 11.45 16.90
CA PRO A 67 -23.02 9.96 17.08
C PRO A 67 -24.36 9.39 16.46
N PRO A 68 -24.93 8.16 16.69
CA PRO A 68 -24.86 7.27 17.87
C PRO A 68 -24.76 5.74 17.65
N THR A 69 -24.67 5.08 18.81
CA THR A 69 -24.43 3.68 19.17
C THR A 69 -25.41 2.60 18.65
N THR A 70 -24.86 1.38 18.44
CA THR A 70 -25.48 0.03 18.65
C THR A 70 -26.31 -0.53 17.47
N PRO A 71 -26.26 -1.86 17.12
CA PRO A 71 -26.06 -3.00 18.02
C PRO A 71 -24.93 -4.00 17.71
N ALA A 72 -24.28 -4.39 18.81
CA ALA A 72 -23.74 -5.72 19.12
C ALA A 72 -23.90 -6.80 18.03
N ALA A 73 -22.92 -6.88 17.13
CA ALA A 73 -22.56 -8.16 16.53
C ALA A 73 -21.88 -8.98 17.63
N THR A 74 -22.47 -10.13 17.93
CA THR A 74 -22.09 -11.11 18.95
C THR A 74 -20.56 -11.32 18.98
N ALA A 75 -19.89 -10.63 19.90
CA ALA A 75 -18.46 -10.81 20.11
C ALA A 75 -18.25 -12.19 20.71
N LYS A 76 -17.63 -13.10 19.93
CA LYS A 76 -17.08 -14.34 20.46
C LYS A 76 -16.20 -13.97 21.68
N PRO A 77 -16.40 -14.58 22.86
CA PRO A 77 -15.66 -14.21 24.06
C PRO A 77 -14.16 -14.21 23.77
N LEU A 78 -13.49 -13.11 24.09
CA LEU A 78 -12.04 -13.06 24.01
C LEU A 78 -11.49 -14.08 25.04
N PRO A 79 -10.60 -15.00 24.64
CA PRO A 79 -9.94 -15.88 25.60
C PRO A 79 -9.17 -15.04 26.62
N SER A 80 -9.10 -15.50 27.86
CA SER A 80 -8.40 -14.81 28.96
C SER A 80 -6.94 -14.55 28.57
N GLY A 81 -6.56 -13.27 28.44
CA GLY A 81 -5.23 -12.84 28.00
C GLY A 81 -5.19 -12.24 26.59
N ALA A 82 -6.29 -12.28 25.85
CA ALA A 82 -6.35 -11.68 24.52
C ALA A 82 -6.66 -10.19 24.57
N THR A 83 -5.85 -9.38 23.87
CA THR A 83 -6.00 -7.91 23.82
C THR A 83 -6.41 -7.47 22.42
N GLU A 84 -7.43 -6.61 22.32
CA GLU A 84 -7.72 -5.94 21.04
C GLU A 84 -6.61 -4.94 20.72
N ALA A 85 -6.06 -5.01 19.51
CA ALA A 85 -5.01 -4.14 19.04
C ALA A 85 -5.28 -3.71 17.59
N ARG A 86 -4.54 -2.71 17.13
CA ARG A 86 -4.62 -2.17 15.79
C ARG A 86 -3.25 -2.18 15.13
N VAL A 87 -3.21 -2.54 13.84
CA VAL A 87 -1.96 -2.52 13.07
C VAL A 87 -1.48 -1.08 12.88
N THR A 88 -0.24 -0.82 13.31
CA THR A 88 0.40 0.51 13.23
C THR A 88 1.32 0.66 12.04
N GLN A 89 1.71 -0.45 11.40
CA GLN A 89 2.64 -0.44 10.28
C GLN A 89 1.94 0.04 8.99
N PRO A 90 2.40 1.15 8.35
CA PRO A 90 1.70 1.74 7.20
C PRO A 90 1.58 0.82 5.97
N ILE A 91 2.49 -0.14 5.82
CA ILE A 91 2.47 -1.13 4.73
C ILE A 91 1.63 -2.38 5.06
N GLY A 92 1.02 -2.43 6.26
CA GLY A 92 0.37 -3.63 6.78
C GLY A 92 1.35 -4.64 7.38
N LEU A 93 0.84 -5.82 7.73
CA LEU A 93 1.60 -6.93 8.30
C LEU A 93 1.39 -8.20 7.49
N ILE A 94 2.44 -9.03 7.46
CA ILE A 94 2.38 -10.36 6.86
C ILE A 94 1.87 -11.34 7.90
N LEU A 95 0.80 -12.05 7.59
CA LEU A 95 0.25 -13.12 8.41
C LEU A 95 0.91 -14.45 8.00
N ARG A 96 1.56 -15.13 8.94
CA ARG A 96 2.21 -16.43 8.74
C ARG A 96 1.49 -17.56 9.47
N ASP A 97 1.68 -18.80 9.02
CA ASP A 97 1.16 -20.00 9.72
C ASP A 97 1.90 -20.28 11.04
N SER A 98 3.18 -19.91 11.11
CA SER A 98 4.09 -20.03 12.24
C SER A 98 5.12 -18.90 12.19
N PRO A 99 5.83 -18.60 13.29
CA PRO A 99 6.90 -17.59 13.34
C PRO A 99 7.81 -17.57 12.10
N ASP A 100 8.36 -18.72 11.71
CA ASP A 100 9.30 -18.83 10.60
C ASP A 100 8.72 -19.55 9.37
N GLY A 101 7.39 -19.71 9.32
CA GLY A 101 6.74 -20.46 8.26
C GLY A 101 6.24 -19.63 7.09
N GLU A 102 5.31 -20.22 6.34
CA GLU A 102 4.80 -19.66 5.10
C GLU A 102 3.87 -18.48 5.34
N GLN A 103 3.85 -17.56 4.38
CA GLN A 103 2.90 -16.45 4.35
C GLN A 103 1.52 -16.97 3.92
N ILE A 104 0.55 -16.82 4.81
CA ILE A 104 -0.85 -17.25 4.61
C ILE A 104 -1.82 -16.08 4.40
N GLY A 105 -1.32 -14.85 4.44
CA GLY A 105 -2.10 -13.64 4.17
C GLY A 105 -1.38 -12.34 4.52
N GLY A 106 -2.15 -11.26 4.49
CA GLY A 106 -1.75 -9.94 4.96
C GLY A 106 -2.83 -9.34 5.84
N ILE A 107 -2.44 -8.40 6.70
CA ILE A 107 -3.32 -7.60 7.53
C ILE A 107 -3.07 -6.14 7.14
N GLU A 108 -4.12 -5.40 6.85
CA GLU A 108 -4.00 -4.03 6.35
C GLU A 108 -3.60 -3.04 7.47
N TYR A 109 -3.05 -1.90 7.07
CA TYR A 109 -2.84 -0.78 8.00
C TYR A 109 -4.16 -0.39 8.66
N ASN A 110 -4.13 -0.13 9.97
CA ASN A 110 -5.29 0.26 10.78
C ASN A 110 -6.36 -0.82 11.01
N GLU A 111 -6.14 -2.04 10.53
CA GLU A 111 -7.05 -3.15 10.80
C GLU A 111 -7.01 -3.55 12.29
N ARG A 112 -8.17 -3.93 12.85
CA ARG A 112 -8.30 -4.39 14.23
C ARG A 112 -8.09 -5.89 14.31
N VAL A 113 -7.22 -6.29 15.21
CA VAL A 113 -6.86 -7.69 15.47
C VAL A 113 -6.97 -8.00 16.95
N ILE A 114 -7.07 -9.28 17.28
CA ILE A 114 -7.05 -9.76 18.66
C ILE A 114 -5.73 -10.50 18.85
N VAL A 115 -4.85 -9.96 19.69
CA VAL A 115 -3.60 -10.63 20.06
C VAL A 115 -3.95 -11.77 21.02
N LEU A 116 -3.59 -13.00 20.68
CA LEU A 116 -3.89 -14.21 21.45
C LEU A 116 -2.70 -14.66 22.29
N GLU A 117 -1.50 -14.58 21.72
CA GLU A 117 -0.28 -15.12 22.33
C GLU A 117 0.94 -14.34 21.84
N THR A 118 1.98 -14.29 22.67
CA THR A 118 3.31 -13.81 22.28
C THR A 118 4.30 -14.96 22.40
N SER A 119 5.14 -15.17 21.38
CA SER A 119 6.18 -16.20 21.38
C SER A 119 7.16 -16.02 22.55
N GLN A 120 7.80 -17.10 23.01
CA GLN A 120 8.75 -17.08 24.14
C GLN A 120 9.89 -16.07 23.94
N ASP A 121 10.33 -15.88 22.71
CA ASP A 121 11.38 -14.93 22.34
C ASP A 121 10.89 -13.48 22.19
N GLY A 122 9.58 -13.25 22.26
CA GLY A 122 8.95 -11.94 22.09
C GLY A 122 8.94 -11.42 20.65
N SER A 123 9.53 -12.12 19.68
CA SER A 123 9.66 -11.66 18.30
C SER A 123 8.34 -11.75 17.51
N TRP A 124 7.44 -12.61 17.96
CA TRP A 124 6.22 -12.97 17.25
C TRP A 124 4.99 -12.89 18.12
N GLN A 125 3.89 -12.45 17.53
CA GLN A 125 2.58 -12.41 18.18
C GLN A 125 1.58 -13.18 17.33
N LYS A 126 0.84 -14.09 17.96
CA LYS A 126 -0.28 -14.78 17.35
C LYS A 126 -1.50 -13.85 17.41
N VAL A 127 -2.08 -13.56 16.26
CA VAL A 127 -3.22 -12.66 16.12
C VAL A 127 -4.37 -13.36 15.43
N ARG A 128 -5.59 -12.91 15.75
CA ARG A 128 -6.83 -13.30 15.10
C ARG A 128 -7.49 -12.10 14.45
N LEU A 129 -7.84 -12.22 13.18
CA LEU A 129 -8.57 -11.19 12.45
C LEU A 129 -10.04 -11.21 12.88
N ARG A 130 -10.59 -10.04 13.22
CA ARG A 130 -12.01 -9.91 13.60
C ARG A 130 -12.96 -10.09 12.41
N SER A 131 -12.47 -9.77 11.22
CA SER A 131 -13.23 -9.83 9.95
C SER A 131 -13.51 -11.26 9.48
N SER A 132 -12.63 -12.21 9.81
CA SER A 132 -12.65 -13.56 9.23
C SER A 132 -12.39 -14.68 10.24
N ASP A 133 -12.20 -14.38 11.53
CA ASP A 133 -11.75 -15.31 12.58
C ASP A 133 -10.46 -16.09 12.22
N LYS A 134 -9.75 -15.71 11.15
CA LYS A 134 -8.49 -16.32 10.73
C LYS A 134 -7.38 -15.98 11.72
N GLU A 135 -6.60 -16.97 12.10
CA GLU A 135 -5.45 -16.83 12.99
C GLU A 135 -4.13 -16.97 12.23
N GLY A 136 -3.08 -16.34 12.77
CA GLY A 136 -1.71 -16.53 12.30
C GLY A 136 -0.72 -15.68 13.10
N TRP A 137 0.54 -15.76 12.71
CA TRP A 137 1.65 -15.09 13.39
C TRP A 137 2.09 -13.84 12.64
N VAL A 138 2.30 -12.75 13.37
CA VAL A 138 2.84 -11.49 12.87
C VAL A 138 4.05 -11.08 13.70
N LYS A 139 4.92 -10.26 13.10
CA LYS A 139 6.09 -9.72 13.80
C LYS A 139 5.64 -8.77 14.91
N ALA A 140 6.14 -8.99 16.12
CA ALA A 140 5.82 -8.19 17.30
C ALA A 140 6.22 -6.72 17.14
N GLY A 141 5.60 -5.84 17.93
CA GLY A 141 5.91 -4.40 17.97
C GLY A 141 5.18 -3.55 16.93
N ASN A 142 4.26 -4.14 16.15
CA ASN A 142 3.53 -3.45 15.09
C ASN A 142 2.00 -3.43 15.32
N VAL A 143 1.57 -3.77 16.52
CA VAL A 143 0.16 -3.76 16.97
C VAL A 143 0.08 -3.11 18.35
N GLN A 144 -0.91 -2.21 18.55
CA GLN A 144 -1.16 -1.52 19.83
C GLN A 144 -2.63 -1.17 20.03
#